data_AF-A0AAD6S4A9-F1
#
_entry.id   AF-A0AAD6S4A9-F1
#
_cell.length_a   1.000
_cell.length_b   1.000
_cell.length_c   1.000
_cell.angle_alpha   90.00
_cell.angle_beta   90.00
_cell.angle_gamma   90.00
#
_symmetry.space_group_name_H-M   'P 1'
#
loop_
_entity.id
_entity.type
_entity.pdbx_description
1 polymer ?
#
loop_
_entity_poly.entity_id
_entity_poly.type
_entity_poly.pdbx_seq_one_letter_code
_entity_poly.pdbx_strand_id
1 'polypeptide(L)'
;MSARDSVIRTPELVERTLVLLPVRDLLVIAPLVSKMWQAITLSPTLQRALFFEADPTASASQPVKNPLLVELFPPFFAPNTEETYPWPGTATSILAMPWAQAPEAFKRADASWRRMLVMQPPVQTMVVVQTSHGMIGTSERRAVVRDLSLRMGMLYDLAVPFLRYGQSSFQIKWNNGIAREGDITFMLSSSSSCVVELDPKRVVDERFDSVGGSKVKINYGEWVHLWQTSHRFESA
;
A
#
# COMPACT_ATOMS: atom_id res chain seq x y z
N MET A 1 -26.26 -28.97 27.48
CA MET A 1 -25.22 -28.19 26.77
C MET A 1 -25.56 -28.30 25.29
N SER A 2 -25.87 -27.19 24.61
CA SER A 2 -26.31 -27.24 23.21
C SER A 2 -25.12 -27.45 22.29
N ALA A 3 -25.30 -28.13 21.15
CA ALA A 3 -24.24 -28.30 20.14
C ALA A 3 -23.64 -26.96 19.70
N ARG A 4 -24.44 -25.87 19.71
CA ARG A 4 -23.98 -24.50 19.43
C ARG A 4 -22.97 -23.98 20.46
N ASP A 5 -23.22 -24.24 21.74
CA ASP A 5 -22.35 -23.79 22.83
C ASP A 5 -21.01 -24.52 22.80
N SER A 6 -21.01 -25.78 22.36
CA SER A 6 -19.79 -26.56 22.15
C SER A 6 -18.95 -26.00 21.02
N VAL A 7 -19.56 -25.60 19.89
CA VAL A 7 -18.83 -25.00 18.75
C VAL A 7 -18.14 -23.70 19.14
N ILE A 8 -18.83 -22.81 19.86
CA ILE A 8 -18.27 -21.51 20.26
C ILE A 8 -17.12 -21.67 21.27
N ARG A 9 -17.06 -22.78 22.01
CA ARG A 9 -16.00 -23.05 23.01
C ARG A 9 -14.77 -23.74 22.43
N THR A 10 -14.83 -24.22 21.19
CA THR A 10 -13.72 -24.92 20.53
C THR A 10 -12.99 -23.95 19.60
N PRO A 11 -11.75 -23.52 19.93
CA PRO A 11 -11.06 -22.46 19.20
C PRO A 11 -10.82 -22.79 17.72
N GLU A 12 -10.59 -24.06 17.37
CA GLU A 12 -10.36 -24.52 16.00
C GLU A 12 -11.62 -24.39 15.13
N LEU A 13 -12.80 -24.62 15.72
CA LEU A 13 -14.07 -24.47 15.01
C LEU A 13 -14.43 -23.00 14.82
N VAL A 14 -14.14 -22.18 15.83
CA VAL A 14 -14.29 -20.72 15.75
C VAL A 14 -13.36 -20.15 14.69
N GLU A 15 -12.10 -20.56 14.65
CA GLU A 15 -11.15 -20.13 13.62
C GLU A 15 -11.66 -20.43 12.21
N ARG A 16 -12.12 -21.66 11.96
CA ARG A 16 -12.67 -22.07 10.66
C ARG A 16 -13.92 -21.30 10.26
N THR A 17 -14.78 -20.95 11.22
CA THR A 17 -15.97 -20.14 10.93
C THR A 17 -15.61 -18.69 10.68
N LEU A 18 -14.66 -18.13 11.43
CA LEU A 18 -14.16 -16.78 11.23
C LEU A 18 -13.53 -16.60 9.85
N VAL A 19 -12.75 -17.57 9.35
CA VAL A 19 -12.14 -17.51 8.00
C VAL A 19 -13.19 -17.33 6.89
N LEU A 20 -14.43 -17.77 7.09
CA LEU A 20 -15.51 -17.62 6.11
C LEU A 20 -16.17 -16.24 6.11
N LEU A 21 -15.86 -15.38 7.08
CA LEU A 21 -16.43 -14.04 7.19
C LEU A 21 -15.70 -13.02 6.29
N PRO A 22 -16.37 -11.94 5.87
CA PRO A 22 -15.70 -10.84 5.19
C PRO A 22 -14.55 -10.26 6.01
N VAL A 23 -13.45 -9.90 5.33
CA VAL A 23 -12.23 -9.34 5.96
C VAL A 23 -12.53 -8.15 6.87
N ARG A 24 -13.47 -7.28 6.49
CA ARG A 24 -13.90 -6.13 7.30
C ARG A 24 -14.46 -6.56 8.66
N ASP A 25 -15.32 -7.56 8.68
CA ASP A 25 -15.97 -8.05 9.90
C ASP A 25 -14.95 -8.76 10.81
N LEU A 26 -14.00 -9.46 10.20
CA LEU A 26 -12.88 -10.08 10.92
C LEU A 26 -11.99 -9.07 11.63
N LEU A 27 -11.74 -7.91 11.00
CA LEU A 27 -10.89 -6.87 11.59
C LEU A 27 -11.59 -6.07 12.69
N VAL A 28 -12.88 -5.78 12.51
CA VAL A 28 -13.58 -4.81 13.36
C VAL A 28 -14.51 -5.47 14.36
N ILE A 29 -15.25 -6.51 13.95
CA ILE A 29 -16.32 -7.09 14.75
C ILE A 29 -15.81 -8.26 15.57
N ALA A 30 -15.08 -9.20 14.96
CA ALA A 30 -14.64 -10.43 15.63
C ALA A 30 -13.86 -10.19 16.95
N PRO A 31 -12.92 -9.22 17.04
CA PRO A 31 -12.19 -8.95 18.28
C PRO A 31 -13.07 -8.41 19.41
N LEU A 32 -14.22 -7.82 19.10
CA LEU A 32 -15.12 -7.20 20.07
C LEU A 32 -16.10 -8.21 20.70
N VAL A 33 -16.26 -9.40 20.12
CA VAL A 33 -17.21 -10.40 20.59
C VAL A 33 -16.75 -11.03 21.91
N SER A 34 -15.48 -11.43 22.00
CA SER A 34 -14.90 -12.01 23.22
C SER A 34 -13.37 -11.98 23.20
N LYS A 35 -12.75 -12.09 24.38
CA LYS A 35 -11.28 -12.22 24.50
C LYS A 35 -10.72 -13.43 23.76
N MET A 36 -11.49 -14.52 23.70
CA MET A 36 -11.08 -15.72 22.96
C MET A 36 -11.09 -15.47 21.45
N TRP A 37 -12.12 -14.81 20.93
CA TRP A 37 -12.17 -14.44 19.51
C TRP A 37 -11.05 -13.48 19.14
N GLN A 38 -10.79 -12.49 20.00
CA GLN A 38 -9.62 -11.61 19.85
C GLN A 38 -8.31 -12.40 19.79
N ALA A 39 -8.10 -13.37 20.69
CA ALA A 39 -6.91 -14.21 20.65
C ALA A 39 -6.82 -15.04 19.37
N ILE A 40 -7.95 -15.60 18.89
CA ILE A 40 -8.03 -16.38 17.66
C ILE A 40 -7.71 -15.51 16.43
N THR A 41 -8.11 -14.24 16.38
CA THR A 41 -7.76 -13.36 15.24
C THR A 41 -6.25 -13.15 15.08
N LEU A 42 -5.45 -13.44 16.11
CA LEU A 42 -3.98 -13.40 16.05
C LEU A 42 -3.37 -14.73 15.55
N SER A 43 -4.19 -15.74 15.22
CA SER A 43 -3.68 -17.01 14.69
C SER A 43 -3.05 -16.80 13.30
N PRO A 44 -2.06 -17.61 12.92
CA PRO A 44 -1.43 -17.50 11.59
C PRO A 44 -2.43 -17.65 10.45
N THR A 45 -3.45 -18.51 10.59
CA THR A 45 -4.48 -18.71 9.57
C THR A 45 -5.26 -17.42 9.31
N LEU A 46 -5.71 -16.75 10.37
CA LEU A 46 -6.46 -15.51 10.24
C LEU A 46 -5.55 -14.33 9.86
N GLN A 47 -4.32 -14.27 10.37
CA GLN A 47 -3.35 -13.25 9.94
C GLN A 47 -3.05 -13.33 8.44
N ARG A 48 -2.99 -14.55 7.86
CA ARG A 48 -2.89 -14.75 6.41
C ARG A 48 -4.16 -14.32 5.68
N ALA A 49 -5.34 -14.74 6.15
CA ALA A 49 -6.62 -14.33 5.56
C ALA A 49 -6.87 -12.81 5.62
N LEU A 50 -6.35 -12.15 6.65
CA LEU A 50 -6.37 -10.71 6.84
C LEU A 50 -5.21 -9.99 6.13
N PHE A 51 -4.41 -10.71 5.34
CA PHE A 51 -3.26 -10.16 4.60
C PHE A 51 -2.19 -9.49 5.49
N PHE A 52 -2.11 -9.78 6.79
CA PHE A 52 -1.00 -9.30 7.63
C PHE A 52 0.28 -10.11 7.47
N GLU A 53 0.11 -11.39 7.12
CA GLU A 53 1.17 -12.36 6.87
C GLU A 53 1.09 -12.96 5.47
N ALA A 54 2.22 -13.46 4.97
CA ALA A 54 2.30 -14.14 3.71
C ALA A 54 1.61 -15.51 3.80
N ASP A 55 0.76 -15.82 2.82
CA ASP A 55 0.20 -17.16 2.69
C ASP A 55 1.15 -18.03 1.85
N PRO A 56 1.79 -19.06 2.43
CA PRO A 56 2.69 -19.95 1.69
C PRO A 56 1.95 -20.83 0.68
N THR A 57 0.63 -20.94 0.79
CA THR A 57 -0.20 -21.72 -0.13
C THR A 57 -0.67 -20.91 -1.34
N ALA A 58 -0.49 -19.58 -1.32
CA ALA A 58 -0.89 -18.72 -2.42
C ALA A 58 -0.01 -18.94 -3.65
N SER A 59 -0.66 -19.20 -4.79
CA SER A 59 0.03 -19.43 -6.06
C SER A 59 0.32 -18.13 -6.79
N ALA A 60 1.54 -18.00 -7.32
CA ALA A 60 1.90 -16.91 -8.25
C ALA A 60 1.06 -16.92 -9.54
N SER A 61 0.49 -18.07 -9.93
CA SER A 61 -0.40 -18.15 -11.10
C SER A 61 -1.81 -17.59 -10.85
N GLN A 62 -2.21 -17.45 -9.58
CA GLN A 62 -3.52 -16.94 -9.18
C GLN A 62 -3.37 -15.90 -8.06
N PRO A 63 -2.78 -14.74 -8.37
CA PRO A 63 -2.61 -13.69 -7.38
C PRO A 63 -3.95 -13.12 -6.92
N VAL A 64 -4.12 -13.03 -5.61
CA VAL A 64 -5.31 -12.45 -4.97
C VAL A 64 -4.94 -11.09 -4.39
N LYS A 65 -5.56 -10.03 -4.90
CA LYS A 65 -5.45 -8.69 -4.31
C LYS A 65 -6.25 -8.62 -3.02
N ASN A 66 -5.78 -7.83 -2.07
CA ASN A 66 -6.47 -7.65 -0.80
C ASN A 66 -7.82 -6.95 -1.01
N PRO A 67 -8.96 -7.63 -0.79
CA PRO A 67 -10.27 -7.10 -1.16
C PRO A 67 -10.65 -5.85 -0.36
N LEU A 68 -10.22 -5.77 0.91
CA LEU A 68 -10.46 -4.59 1.73
C LEU A 68 -9.72 -3.38 1.20
N LEU A 69 -8.46 -3.56 0.76
CA LEU A 69 -7.67 -2.46 0.22
C LEU A 69 -8.18 -2.03 -1.16
N VAL A 70 -8.64 -2.97 -1.99
CA VAL A 70 -9.28 -2.66 -3.28
C VAL A 70 -10.50 -1.75 -3.07
N GLU A 71 -11.32 -2.04 -2.07
CA GLU A 71 -12.49 -1.24 -1.71
C GLU A 71 -12.11 0.15 -1.15
N LEU A 72 -11.14 0.20 -0.24
CA LEU A 72 -10.77 1.44 0.46
C LEU A 72 -9.85 2.37 -0.34
N PHE A 73 -9.09 1.84 -1.30
CA PHE A 73 -8.10 2.58 -2.08
C PHE A 73 -8.27 2.38 -3.60
N PRO A 74 -9.44 2.67 -4.20
CA PRO A 74 -9.67 2.34 -5.60
C PRO A 74 -8.59 2.85 -6.58
N PRO A 75 -8.04 4.07 -6.45
CA PRO A 75 -6.95 4.55 -7.33
C PRO A 75 -5.69 3.69 -7.37
N PHE A 76 -5.37 2.96 -6.29
CA PHE A 76 -4.17 2.10 -6.21
C PHE A 76 -4.39 0.73 -6.87
N PHE A 77 -5.65 0.31 -6.99
CA PHE A 77 -6.04 -0.99 -7.53
C PHE A 77 -6.81 -0.89 -8.83
N ALA A 78 -6.79 0.27 -9.47
CA ALA A 78 -7.38 0.50 -10.78
C ALA A 78 -6.88 -0.54 -11.79
N PRO A 79 -7.74 -0.99 -12.72
CA PRO A 79 -7.35 -1.96 -13.74
C PRO A 79 -6.20 -1.41 -14.59
N ASN A 80 -5.35 -2.30 -15.10
CA ASN A 80 -4.34 -1.93 -16.08
C ASN A 80 -5.07 -1.50 -17.36
N THR A 81 -5.09 -0.21 -17.67
CA THR A 81 -5.55 0.28 -18.97
C THR A 81 -4.35 0.46 -19.88
N GLU A 82 -4.44 -0.02 -21.12
CA GLU A 82 -3.39 0.16 -22.13
C GLU A 82 -3.32 1.60 -22.66
N GLU A 83 -4.40 2.37 -22.50
CA GLU A 83 -4.54 3.72 -23.06
C GLU A 83 -4.93 4.77 -22.00
N THR A 84 -4.01 5.71 -21.84
CA THR A 84 -4.16 7.17 -21.72
C THR A 84 -4.71 7.79 -20.43
N TYR A 85 -4.01 8.85 -20.06
CA TYR A 85 -4.41 9.90 -19.12
C TYR A 85 -5.91 10.25 -19.17
N PRO A 86 -6.49 10.68 -18.05
CA PRO A 86 -5.83 10.91 -16.77
C PRO A 86 -5.55 9.61 -16.01
N TRP A 87 -4.39 9.53 -15.37
CA TRP A 87 -4.08 8.43 -14.46
C TRP A 87 -5.04 8.43 -13.25
N PRO A 88 -5.35 7.25 -12.69
CA PRO A 88 -6.38 7.11 -11.65
C PRO A 88 -5.99 7.78 -10.32
N GLY A 89 -4.69 7.86 -10.02
CA GLY A 89 -4.18 8.46 -8.80
C GLY A 89 -3.91 9.95 -8.97
N THR A 90 -4.75 10.81 -8.41
CA THR A 90 -4.59 12.28 -8.41
C THR A 90 -4.88 12.81 -7.01
N ALA A 91 -4.50 14.06 -6.72
CA ALA A 91 -4.88 14.70 -5.46
C ALA A 91 -6.41 14.68 -5.24
N THR A 92 -7.19 14.87 -6.31
CA THR A 92 -8.65 14.81 -6.25
C THR A 92 -9.17 13.40 -5.97
N SER A 93 -8.58 12.35 -6.56
CA SER A 93 -9.03 10.98 -6.31
C SER A 93 -8.68 10.48 -4.91
N ILE A 94 -7.58 10.95 -4.30
CA ILE A 94 -7.28 10.72 -2.88
C ILE A 94 -8.35 11.36 -1.98
N LEU A 95 -8.73 12.61 -2.26
CA LEU A 95 -9.74 13.33 -1.49
C LEU A 95 -11.16 12.77 -1.66
N ALA A 96 -11.41 12.02 -2.73
CA ALA A 96 -12.70 11.37 -3.01
C ALA A 96 -12.81 9.95 -2.43
N MET A 97 -11.79 9.42 -1.74
CA MET A 97 -11.82 8.05 -1.23
C MET A 97 -12.90 7.84 -0.14
N PRO A 98 -13.41 6.61 0.04
CA PRO A 98 -14.49 6.32 0.98
C PRO A 98 -14.22 6.79 2.42
N TRP A 99 -12.97 6.74 2.85
CA TRP A 99 -12.54 7.13 4.19
C TRP A 99 -12.19 8.63 4.32
N ALA A 100 -12.23 9.41 3.24
CA ALA A 100 -11.90 10.84 3.26
C ALA A 100 -12.86 11.64 4.15
N GLN A 101 -14.06 11.12 4.43
CA GLN A 101 -15.02 11.68 5.39
C GLN A 101 -14.61 11.47 6.86
N ALA A 102 -13.66 10.56 7.13
CA ALA A 102 -13.11 10.26 8.46
C ALA A 102 -11.56 10.27 8.44
N PRO A 103 -10.93 11.41 8.10
CA PRO A 103 -9.51 11.47 7.81
C PRO A 103 -8.62 11.12 9.00
N GLU A 104 -9.06 11.41 10.23
CA GLU A 104 -8.25 11.23 11.44
C GLU A 104 -8.07 9.77 11.86
N ALA A 105 -9.03 8.90 11.55
CA ALA A 105 -8.87 7.46 11.78
C ALA A 105 -7.91 6.83 10.76
N PHE A 106 -7.90 7.37 9.55
CA PHE A 106 -7.15 6.82 8.44
C PHE A 106 -5.70 7.31 8.39
N LYS A 107 -5.46 8.58 8.74
CA LYS A 107 -4.11 9.17 8.76
C LYS A 107 -3.22 8.60 9.86
N ARG A 108 -3.76 7.86 10.83
CA ARG A 108 -2.97 7.31 11.94
C ARG A 108 -1.82 6.45 11.45
N ALA A 109 -0.66 6.62 12.07
CA ALA A 109 0.54 5.87 11.73
C ALA A 109 0.42 4.36 12.01
N ASP A 110 -0.41 3.99 12.99
CA ASP A 110 -0.63 2.62 13.45
C ASP A 110 -1.85 1.93 12.81
N ALA A 111 -2.51 2.61 11.85
CA ALA A 111 -3.69 2.09 11.19
C ALA A 111 -3.42 0.70 10.59
N SER A 112 -4.30 -0.26 10.86
CA SER A 112 -4.10 -1.67 10.51
C SER A 112 -3.85 -1.86 9.01
N TRP A 113 -4.59 -1.15 8.16
CA TRP A 113 -4.44 -1.20 6.70
C TRP A 113 -3.00 -0.91 6.23
N ARG A 114 -2.25 -0.05 6.93
CA ARG A 114 -0.84 0.28 6.57
C ARG A 114 0.04 -0.95 6.60
N ARG A 115 -0.29 -1.89 7.49
CA ARG A 115 0.44 -3.14 7.70
C ARG A 115 -0.10 -4.28 6.84
N MET A 116 -1.20 -4.12 6.12
CA MET A 116 -1.71 -5.21 5.28
C MET A 116 -0.91 -5.29 3.97
N LEU A 117 -0.62 -6.51 3.55
CA LEU A 117 -0.12 -6.84 2.23
C LEU A 117 -1.14 -6.42 1.18
N VAL A 118 -0.65 -5.92 0.05
CA VAL A 118 -1.50 -5.46 -1.06
C VAL A 118 -2.06 -6.63 -1.87
N MET A 119 -1.38 -7.77 -1.86
CA MET A 119 -1.79 -9.01 -2.53
C MET A 119 -1.08 -10.23 -1.94
N GLN A 120 -1.59 -11.42 -2.28
CA GLN A 120 -0.98 -12.71 -2.00
C GLN A 120 -0.86 -13.54 -3.31
N PRO A 121 0.30 -14.18 -3.60
CA PRO A 121 1.53 -14.14 -2.80
C PRO A 121 2.11 -12.71 -2.72
N PRO A 122 2.92 -12.38 -1.69
CA PRO A 122 3.42 -11.02 -1.49
C PRO A 122 4.30 -10.56 -2.64
N VAL A 123 4.10 -9.32 -3.10
CA VAL A 123 4.99 -8.65 -4.07
C VAL A 123 6.41 -8.60 -3.52
N GLN A 124 7.34 -9.19 -4.26
CA GLN A 124 8.77 -9.24 -3.96
C GLN A 124 9.55 -8.17 -4.72
N THR A 125 9.11 -7.80 -5.92
CA THR A 125 9.80 -6.81 -6.77
C THR A 125 8.84 -5.73 -7.26
N MET A 126 9.21 -4.47 -7.04
CA MET A 126 8.50 -3.29 -7.53
C MET A 126 9.45 -2.43 -8.35
N VAL A 127 9.03 -2.08 -9.57
CA VAL A 127 9.70 -1.06 -10.38
C VAL A 127 9.05 0.28 -10.09
N VAL A 128 9.83 1.30 -9.75
CA VAL A 128 9.35 2.67 -9.63
C VAL A 128 9.82 3.45 -10.85
N VAL A 129 8.88 4.01 -11.61
CA VAL A 129 9.15 4.87 -12.76
C VAL A 129 8.62 6.26 -12.42
N GLN A 130 9.49 7.25 -12.48
CA GLN A 130 9.14 8.63 -12.23
C GLN A 130 9.42 9.47 -13.46
N THR A 131 8.37 10.05 -14.02
CA THR A 131 8.42 10.92 -15.19
C THR A 131 8.16 12.36 -14.76
N SER A 132 9.04 13.28 -15.15
CA SER A 132 8.84 14.72 -14.94
C SER A 132 8.77 15.42 -16.29
N HIS A 133 7.73 16.22 -16.48
CA HIS A 133 7.49 17.00 -17.69
C HIS A 133 7.82 18.47 -17.41
N GLY A 134 8.83 19.01 -18.07
CA GLY A 134 9.25 20.40 -17.94
C GLY A 134 9.39 21.09 -19.28
N MET A 135 9.65 22.40 -19.24
CA MET A 135 9.85 23.20 -20.46
C MET A 135 11.04 22.73 -21.31
N ILE A 136 12.03 22.09 -20.68
CA ILE A 136 13.24 21.58 -21.35
C ILE A 136 13.10 20.12 -21.82
N GLY A 137 11.90 19.53 -21.72
CA GLY A 137 11.61 18.17 -22.14
C GLY A 137 11.07 17.29 -21.02
N THR A 138 11.07 15.98 -21.27
CA THR A 138 10.64 14.96 -20.31
C THR A 138 11.88 14.24 -19.78
N SER A 139 12.01 14.15 -18.46
CA SER A 139 13.03 13.34 -17.80
C SER A 139 12.37 12.12 -17.15
N GLU A 140 13.04 10.98 -17.22
CA GLU A 140 12.60 9.75 -16.56
C GLU A 140 13.66 9.26 -15.58
N ARG A 141 13.21 8.84 -14.40
CA ARG A 141 13.99 8.10 -13.43
C ARG A 141 13.34 6.75 -13.22
N ARG A 142 14.17 5.72 -13.14
CA ARG A 142 13.71 4.36 -12.93
C ARG A 142 14.53 3.68 -11.85
N ALA A 143 13.84 3.02 -10.93
CA ALA A 143 14.48 2.25 -9.87
C ALA A 143 13.79 0.89 -9.69
N VAL A 144 14.58 -0.13 -9.35
CA VAL A 144 14.08 -1.48 -9.04
C VAL A 144 14.28 -1.74 -7.55
N VAL A 145 13.19 -2.05 -6.86
CA VAL A 145 13.16 -2.38 -5.44
C VAL A 145 12.84 -3.87 -5.28
N ARG A 146 13.70 -4.62 -4.59
CA ARG A 146 13.59 -6.08 -4.38
C ARG A 146 13.39 -6.44 -2.90
N ASP A 147 13.20 -7.74 -2.66
CA ASP A 147 13.02 -8.35 -1.34
C ASP A 147 11.90 -7.69 -0.53
N LEU A 148 10.83 -7.36 -1.23
CA LEU A 148 9.67 -6.71 -0.65
C LEU A 148 8.70 -7.71 -0.03
N SER A 149 7.97 -7.22 0.96
CA SER A 149 6.65 -7.71 1.32
C SER A 149 5.75 -6.50 1.25
N LEU A 150 5.34 -6.13 0.03
CA LEU A 150 4.73 -4.83 -0.21
C LEU A 150 3.44 -4.68 0.58
N ARG A 151 3.44 -3.71 1.50
CA ARG A 151 2.29 -3.34 2.33
C ARG A 151 1.71 -2.02 1.84
N MET A 152 0.42 -1.82 2.09
CA MET A 152 -0.30 -0.63 1.61
C MET A 152 0.30 0.68 2.12
N GLY A 153 0.81 0.70 3.37
CA GLY A 153 1.45 1.88 3.94
C GLY A 153 2.59 2.40 3.05
N MET A 154 3.39 1.52 2.47
CA MET A 154 4.49 1.90 1.59
C MET A 154 4.00 2.57 0.31
N LEU A 155 2.96 2.03 -0.34
CA LEU A 155 2.35 2.65 -1.51
C LEU A 155 1.72 4.00 -1.19
N TYR A 156 1.06 4.10 -0.04
CA TYR A 156 0.42 5.34 0.41
C TYR A 156 1.46 6.44 0.66
N ASP A 157 2.54 6.09 1.36
CA ASP A 157 3.64 7.01 1.66
C ASP A 157 4.44 7.37 0.38
N LEU A 158 4.51 6.43 -0.60
CA LEU A 158 4.58 6.57 -2.07
C LEU A 158 3.90 7.82 -2.64
N ALA A 159 2.61 7.63 -2.86
CA ALA A 159 1.80 8.48 -3.70
C ALA A 159 1.45 9.81 -3.03
N VAL A 160 1.06 9.79 -1.76
CA VAL A 160 0.36 10.92 -1.16
C VAL A 160 1.25 12.16 -0.98
N PRO A 161 2.51 12.05 -0.52
CA PRO A 161 3.44 13.18 -0.54
C PRO A 161 3.75 13.66 -1.96
N PHE A 162 3.91 12.74 -2.92
CA PHE A 162 4.19 13.07 -4.32
C PHE A 162 3.08 13.93 -4.96
N LEU A 163 1.82 13.63 -4.65
CA LEU A 163 0.66 14.36 -5.17
C LEU A 163 0.56 15.83 -4.69
N ARG A 164 1.41 16.28 -3.78
CA ARG A 164 1.46 17.68 -3.34
C ARG A 164 2.21 18.61 -4.30
N TYR A 165 2.93 18.06 -5.29
CA TYR A 165 3.80 18.81 -6.17
C TYR A 165 3.16 19.03 -7.54
N GLY A 166 2.87 20.26 -7.93
CA GLY A 166 2.40 20.59 -9.29
C GLY A 166 1.17 19.79 -9.74
N GLN A 167 1.04 19.60 -11.06
CA GLN A 167 0.09 18.64 -11.62
C GLN A 167 0.73 17.26 -11.58
N SER A 168 0.44 16.51 -10.51
CA SER A 168 0.97 15.16 -10.30
C SER A 168 -0.10 14.10 -10.33
N SER A 169 0.29 12.92 -10.82
CA SER A 169 -0.56 11.74 -10.84
C SER A 169 0.25 10.46 -10.71
N PHE A 170 -0.42 9.35 -10.37
CA PHE A 170 0.20 8.05 -10.29
C PHE A 170 -0.69 6.94 -10.87
N GLN A 171 -0.05 5.86 -11.28
CA GLN A 171 -0.71 4.61 -11.68
C GLN A 171 0.14 3.42 -11.24
N ILE A 172 -0.52 2.33 -10.84
CA ILE A 172 0.15 1.05 -10.57
C ILE A 172 -0.26 0.06 -11.65
N LYS A 173 0.72 -0.45 -12.39
CA LYS A 173 0.55 -1.60 -13.28
C LYS A 173 0.83 -2.87 -12.50
N TRP A 174 -0.21 -3.69 -12.38
CA TRP A 174 -0.13 -5.00 -11.73
C TRP A 174 0.30 -6.02 -12.77
N ASN A 175 1.59 -6.38 -12.77
CA ASN A 175 2.14 -7.30 -13.76
C ASN A 175 1.94 -8.77 -13.35
N ASN A 176 1.54 -9.01 -12.09
CA ASN A 176 1.24 -10.34 -11.56
C ASN A 176 2.42 -11.32 -11.75
N GLY A 177 3.66 -10.82 -11.68
CA GLY A 177 4.88 -11.63 -11.87
C GLY A 177 5.16 -12.07 -13.32
N ILE A 178 4.36 -11.61 -14.29
CA ILE A 178 4.50 -11.99 -15.72
C ILE A 178 5.53 -11.12 -16.43
N ALA A 179 5.70 -9.86 -15.98
CA ALA A 179 6.67 -8.96 -16.59
C ALA A 179 8.10 -9.31 -16.15
N ARG A 180 9.04 -9.25 -17.10
CA ARG A 180 10.48 -9.44 -16.85
C ARG A 180 11.07 -8.43 -15.85
N GLU A 181 10.35 -7.34 -15.59
CA GLU A 181 10.85 -6.18 -14.86
C GLU A 181 10.48 -6.17 -13.37
N GLY A 182 9.44 -6.91 -12.96
CA GLY A 182 8.98 -6.99 -11.56
C GLY A 182 7.50 -7.36 -11.44
N ASP A 183 7.06 -7.68 -10.22
CA ASP A 183 5.67 -8.10 -9.95
C ASP A 183 4.68 -6.95 -10.20
N ILE A 184 5.13 -5.71 -9.95
CA ILE A 184 4.38 -4.48 -10.23
C ILE A 184 5.29 -3.38 -10.76
N THR A 185 4.69 -2.41 -11.45
CA THR A 185 5.32 -1.15 -11.84
C THR A 185 4.52 0.02 -11.26
N PHE A 186 5.13 0.79 -10.38
CA PHE A 186 4.57 2.00 -9.80
C PHE A 186 5.06 3.22 -10.56
N MET A 187 4.16 3.87 -11.30
CA MET A 187 4.47 5.02 -12.15
C MET A 187 3.99 6.31 -11.47
N LEU A 188 4.85 7.32 -11.49
CA LEU A 188 4.65 8.65 -10.93
C LEU A 188 4.93 9.68 -12.03
N SER A 189 4.02 10.63 -12.26
CA SER A 189 4.14 11.66 -13.28
C SER A 189 3.88 13.02 -12.67
N SER A 190 4.72 14.01 -12.98
CA SER A 190 4.57 15.40 -12.51
C SER A 190 4.94 16.41 -13.59
N SER A 191 4.30 17.57 -13.58
CA SER A 191 4.72 18.76 -14.34
C SER A 191 5.85 19.56 -13.65
N SER A 192 6.40 19.06 -12.55
CA SER A 192 7.44 19.72 -11.76
C SER A 192 8.59 18.77 -11.47
N SER A 193 9.80 19.29 -11.31
CA SER A 193 10.97 18.49 -10.91
C SER A 193 10.89 18.14 -9.42
N CYS A 194 10.01 17.19 -9.10
CA CYS A 194 10.00 16.49 -7.81
C CYS A 194 10.77 15.19 -7.97
N VAL A 195 11.38 14.68 -6.91
CA VAL A 195 12.07 13.38 -6.91
C VAL A 195 11.62 12.60 -5.70
N VAL A 196 11.09 11.40 -5.89
CA VAL A 196 10.83 10.47 -4.78
C VAL A 196 12.12 9.73 -4.44
N GLU A 197 12.71 9.99 -3.28
CA GLU A 197 13.79 9.14 -2.78
C GLU A 197 13.24 7.81 -2.28
N LEU A 198 13.94 6.73 -2.62
CA LEU A 198 13.65 5.37 -2.18
C LEU A 198 14.69 4.95 -1.14
N ASP A 199 14.38 3.95 -0.31
CA ASP A 199 15.35 3.40 0.64
C ASP A 199 16.55 2.80 -0.12
N PRO A 200 17.76 3.39 -0.01
CA PRO A 200 18.93 2.95 -0.77
C PRO A 200 19.34 1.52 -0.41
N LYS A 201 18.97 0.99 0.76
CA LYS A 201 19.27 -0.40 1.14
C LYS A 201 18.50 -1.43 0.31
N ARG A 202 17.40 -1.04 -0.33
CA ARG A 202 16.49 -1.93 -1.09
C ARG A 202 16.48 -1.67 -2.59
N VAL A 203 17.11 -0.59 -3.02
CA VAL A 203 17.28 -0.25 -4.44
C VAL A 203 18.45 -1.04 -4.99
N VAL A 204 18.20 -1.85 -6.03
CA VAL A 204 19.22 -2.74 -6.62
C VAL A 204 19.71 -2.23 -7.97
N ASP A 205 18.88 -1.49 -8.69
CA ASP A 205 19.25 -0.80 -9.94
C ASP A 205 18.54 0.56 -9.95
N GLU A 206 19.27 1.60 -10.32
CA GLU A 206 18.76 2.95 -10.48
C GLU A 206 19.37 3.58 -11.74
N ARG A 207 18.49 3.95 -12.68
CA ARG A 207 18.86 4.61 -13.93
C ARG A 207 18.24 5.99 -13.99
N PHE A 208 19.01 6.93 -14.52
CA PHE A 208 18.66 8.33 -14.55
C PHE A 208 18.97 8.91 -15.93
N ASP A 209 17.93 9.26 -16.67
CA ASP A 209 18.05 9.91 -17.97
C ASP A 209 17.89 11.43 -17.76
N SER A 210 19.03 12.13 -17.62
CA SER A 210 19.26 13.59 -17.58
C SER A 210 19.19 14.36 -16.24
N VAL A 211 20.04 15.40 -16.14
CA VAL A 211 20.58 16.05 -14.94
C VAL A 211 19.78 17.30 -14.51
N GLY A 212 19.33 17.34 -13.25
CA GLY A 212 18.93 18.58 -12.55
C GLY A 212 17.48 18.60 -12.06
N GLY A 213 17.29 18.36 -10.76
CA GLY A 213 15.99 18.48 -10.09
C GLY A 213 16.14 18.50 -8.57
N SER A 214 15.21 19.16 -7.89
CA SER A 214 15.14 19.21 -6.43
C SER A 214 14.88 17.80 -5.88
N LYS A 215 15.76 17.32 -4.99
CA LYS A 215 15.62 16.01 -4.35
C LYS A 215 14.65 16.10 -3.18
N VAL A 216 13.59 15.29 -3.17
CA VAL A 216 12.68 15.15 -2.01
C VAL A 216 12.92 13.80 -1.36
N LYS A 217 13.53 13.83 -0.17
CA LYS A 217 13.77 12.63 0.63
C LYS A 217 12.46 12.09 1.18
N ILE A 218 12.04 10.92 0.70
CA ILE A 218 10.96 10.16 1.34
C ILE A 218 11.56 8.93 2.01
N ASN A 219 11.67 8.98 3.34
CA ASN A 219 12.16 7.85 4.12
C ASN A 219 11.07 6.78 4.20
N TYR A 220 11.31 5.63 3.58
CA TYR A 220 10.52 4.42 3.78
C TYR A 220 11.26 3.49 4.72
N GLY A 221 10.72 3.25 5.92
CA GLY A 221 11.07 2.06 6.70
C GLY A 221 11.94 2.21 7.95
N GLU A 222 12.28 3.41 8.43
CA GLU A 222 12.86 3.57 9.77
C GLU A 222 12.05 4.59 10.60
N TRP A 223 11.23 4.08 11.51
CA TRP A 223 10.71 4.89 12.62
C TRP A 223 11.84 5.09 13.63
N VAL A 224 12.64 6.14 13.43
CA VAL A 224 13.48 6.71 14.49
C VAL A 224 13.25 8.23 14.48
N HIS A 225 12.45 8.68 15.46
CA HIS A 225 12.37 10.05 15.98
C HIS A 225 12.52 11.22 14.99
N LEU A 226 11.41 11.65 14.37
CA LEU A 226 11.29 13.02 13.86
C LEU A 226 9.98 13.66 14.33
N TRP A 227 9.87 13.84 15.64
CA TRP A 227 9.12 14.94 16.26
C TRP A 227 10.05 15.63 17.24
N GLN A 228 10.95 16.44 16.69
CA GLN A 228 11.68 17.55 17.29
C GLN A 228 12.40 18.17 16.08
N THR A 229 11.73 19.00 15.29
CA THR A 229 11.68 20.43 15.55
C THR A 229 10.42 21.05 14.93
N SER A 230 9.40 21.26 15.76
CA SER A 230 8.55 22.42 15.57
C SER A 230 9.31 23.63 16.10
N HIS A 231 9.65 24.57 15.24
CA HIS A 231 9.60 26.02 15.50
C HIS A 231 10.18 26.79 14.31
N ARG A 232 9.28 27.29 13.47
CA ARG A 232 9.21 28.69 13.00
C ARG A 232 8.44 28.71 11.70
N PHE A 233 7.19 29.14 11.75
CA PHE A 233 6.58 30.04 10.78
C PHE A 233 5.35 30.66 11.45
N GLU A 234 5.63 31.61 12.34
CA GLU A 234 4.73 32.73 12.65
C GLU A 234 5.53 33.99 12.33
N SER A 235 5.10 34.71 11.29
CA SER A 235 5.14 36.19 11.21
C SER A 235 4.83 36.63 9.78
N ALA A 236 3.56 36.98 9.54
CA ALA A 236 3.11 38.21 8.91
C ALA A 236 1.59 38.30 9.07
#